data_AF-A0A2D4NS43-F1
#
_entry.id   AF-A0A2D4NS43-F1
#
_cell.length_a   1.000
_cell.length_b   1.000
_cell.length_c   1.000
_cell.angle_alpha   90.00
_cell.angle_beta   90.00
_cell.angle_gamma   90.00
#
_symmetry.space_group_name_H-M   'P 1'
#
loop_
_entity.id
_entity.type
_entity.pdbx_description
1 polymer ?
#
loop_
_entity_poly.entity_id
_entity_poly.type
_entity_poly.pdbx_seq_one_letter_code
_entity_poly.pdbx_strand_id
1 'polypeptide(L)'
;DVNSKKTLREVGSVKALMECALEVKKESTLKSVLSALWNLSAHCTENKADICAVDGALAFLVGTLTYRSQTNTLAIIESGGGILRNVSSLIATNEDHRQILRENNCLQTLLHHLKSHSLTMV
;
A
#
# COMPACT_ATOMS: atom_id res chain seq x y z
N ASP A 1 12.63 8.09 16.67
CA ASP A 1 12.16 9.44 17.09
C ASP A 1 11.89 10.29 15.84
N VAL A 2 11.62 11.60 15.98
CA VAL A 2 11.33 12.50 14.84
C VAL A 2 12.50 12.54 13.85
N ASN A 3 13.75 12.49 14.33
CA ASN A 3 14.93 12.49 13.47
C ASN A 3 14.98 11.25 12.59
N SER A 4 14.72 10.05 13.15
CA SER A 4 14.68 8.82 12.34
C SER A 4 13.64 8.90 11.20
N LYS A 5 12.46 9.47 11.46
CA LYS A 5 11.41 9.63 10.43
C LYS A 5 11.87 10.55 9.30
N LYS A 6 12.53 11.66 9.66
CA LYS A 6 13.09 12.62 8.70
C LYS A 6 14.19 11.97 7.85
N THR A 7 15.16 11.30 8.49
CA THR A 7 16.26 10.62 7.79
C THR A 7 15.75 9.57 6.81
N LEU A 8 14.78 8.73 7.21
CA LEU A 8 14.18 7.72 6.32
C LEU A 8 13.56 8.34 5.07
N ARG A 9 12.95 9.52 5.18
CA ARG A 9 12.42 10.24 4.02
C ARG A 9 13.53 10.83 3.15
N GLU A 10 14.51 11.48 3.76
CA GLU A 10 15.62 12.14 3.05
C GLU A 10 16.47 11.17 2.22
N VAL A 11 16.63 9.92 2.69
CA VAL A 11 17.31 8.88 1.91
C VAL A 11 16.45 8.24 0.83
N GLY A 12 15.21 8.72 0.62
CA GLY A 12 14.32 8.24 -0.44
C GLY A 12 13.75 6.83 -0.22
N SER A 13 13.71 6.35 1.03
CA SER A 13 13.33 4.95 1.34
C SER A 13 11.92 4.58 0.84
N VAL A 14 10.96 5.52 0.89
CA VAL A 14 9.57 5.28 0.48
C VAL A 14 9.48 4.97 -1.01
N LYS A 15 10.05 5.84 -1.85
CA LYS A 15 10.06 5.66 -3.30
C LYS A 15 10.78 4.38 -3.69
N ALA A 16 11.99 4.17 -3.15
CA ALA A 16 12.79 2.98 -3.44
C ALA A 16 12.08 1.66 -3.06
N LEU A 17 11.39 1.63 -1.91
CA LEU A 17 10.63 0.46 -1.49
C LEU A 17 9.38 0.23 -2.34
N MET A 18 8.69 1.30 -2.75
CA MET A 18 7.52 1.17 -3.62
C MET A 18 7.90 0.67 -5.02
N GLU A 19 8.96 1.21 -5.62
CA GLU A 19 9.53 0.70 -6.88
C GLU A 19 10.00 -0.77 -6.73
N CYS A 20 10.65 -1.10 -5.61
CA CYS A 20 11.04 -2.48 -5.31
C CYS A 20 9.83 -3.42 -5.25
N ALA A 21 8.72 -3.00 -4.63
CA ALA A 21 7.52 -3.82 -4.51
C ALA A 21 6.92 -4.23 -5.87
N LEU A 22 7.04 -3.37 -6.89
CA LEU A 22 6.55 -3.64 -8.25
C LEU A 22 7.35 -4.76 -8.95
N GLU A 23 8.63 -4.89 -8.63
CA GLU A 23 9.55 -5.82 -9.31
C GLU A 23 9.70 -7.16 -8.58
N VAL A 24 9.46 -7.21 -7.27
CA VAL A 24 9.67 -8.41 -6.46
C VAL A 24 8.77 -9.58 -6.90
N LYS A 25 9.39 -10.74 -7.15
CA LYS A 25 8.68 -11.99 -7.49
C LYS A 25 8.50 -12.95 -6.31
N LYS A 26 9.30 -12.79 -5.25
CA LYS A 26 9.26 -13.67 -4.06
C LYS A 26 8.31 -13.09 -3.02
N GLU A 27 7.26 -13.84 -2.68
CA GLU A 27 6.23 -13.43 -1.71
C GLU A 27 6.80 -13.01 -0.36
N SER A 28 7.79 -13.74 0.18
CA SER A 28 8.40 -13.39 1.47
C SER A 28 9.10 -12.02 1.44
N THR A 29 9.74 -11.68 0.32
CA THR A 29 10.38 -10.38 0.13
C THR A 29 9.32 -9.29 0.02
N LEU A 30 8.25 -9.55 -0.76
CA LEU A 30 7.16 -8.61 -0.91
C LEU A 30 6.48 -8.30 0.44
N LYS A 31 6.26 -9.34 1.26
CA LYS A 31 5.71 -9.18 2.61
C LYS A 31 6.54 -8.22 3.46
N SER A 32 7.86 -8.37 3.48
CA SER A 32 8.74 -7.49 4.23
C SER A 32 8.73 -6.05 3.69
N VAL A 33 8.73 -5.88 2.36
CA VAL A 33 8.67 -4.57 1.71
C VAL A 33 7.36 -3.86 2.02
N LEU A 34 6.21 -4.52 1.86
CA LEU A 34 4.90 -3.94 2.15
C LEU A 34 4.73 -3.61 3.63
N SER A 35 5.26 -4.44 4.54
CA SER A 35 5.22 -4.14 5.97
C SER A 35 6.00 -2.86 6.32
N ALA A 36 7.17 -2.66 5.70
CA ALA A 36 7.94 -1.42 5.87
C ALA A 36 7.19 -0.20 5.29
N LEU A 37 6.62 -0.32 4.09
CA LEU A 37 5.82 0.73 3.46
C LEU A 37 4.57 1.09 4.28
N TRP A 38 3.92 0.10 4.90
CA TRP A 38 2.76 0.35 5.75
C TRP A 38 3.13 1.28 6.92
N ASN A 39 4.25 1.01 7.60
CA ASN A 39 4.75 1.89 8.65
C ASN A 39 5.10 3.29 8.12
N LEU A 40 5.86 3.36 7.03
CA LEU A 40 6.31 4.64 6.46
C LEU A 40 5.15 5.52 5.97
N SER A 41 4.09 4.92 5.42
CA SER A 41 2.89 5.62 4.94
C SER A 41 2.10 6.31 6.07
N ALA A 42 2.30 5.90 7.32
CA ALA A 42 1.69 6.52 8.50
C ALA A 42 2.52 7.68 9.08
N HIS A 43 3.73 7.93 8.58
CA HIS A 43 4.64 8.91 9.20
C HIS A 43 4.28 10.37 8.92
N CYS A 44 3.96 10.71 7.67
CA CYS A 44 3.64 12.07 7.24
C CYS A 44 2.95 12.07 5.86
N THR A 45 2.44 13.23 5.45
CA THR A 45 1.72 13.39 4.17
C THR A 45 2.65 13.25 2.97
N GLU A 46 3.89 13.69 3.08
CA GLU A 46 4.89 13.61 2.01
C GLU A 46 5.19 12.16 1.64
N ASN A 47 5.34 11.27 2.63
CA ASN A 47 5.51 9.84 2.36
C ASN A 47 4.28 9.25 1.62
N LYS A 48 3.07 9.71 1.94
CA LYS A 48 1.87 9.27 1.23
C LYS A 48 1.88 9.76 -0.22
N ALA A 49 2.31 10.99 -0.45
CA ALA A 49 2.45 11.57 -1.79
C ALA A 49 3.51 10.82 -2.60
N ASP A 50 4.66 10.50 -2.00
CA ASP A 50 5.74 9.74 -2.62
C ASP A 50 5.28 8.35 -3.09
N ILE A 51 4.43 7.67 -2.30
CA ILE A 51 3.82 6.39 -2.71
C ILE A 51 2.92 6.57 -3.93
N CYS A 52 2.03 7.57 -3.90
CA CYS A 52 1.08 7.82 -4.99
C CYS A 52 1.78 8.30 -6.28
N ALA A 53 2.96 8.91 -6.17
CA ALA A 53 3.72 9.45 -7.29
C ALA A 53 4.54 8.38 -8.04
N VAL A 54 4.64 7.15 -7.53
CA VAL A 54 5.27 6.04 -8.25
C VAL A 54 4.29 5.47 -9.26
N ASP A 55 4.66 5.48 -10.54
CA ASP A 55 3.82 4.99 -11.63
C ASP A 55 3.41 3.53 -11.39
N GLY A 56 2.11 3.25 -11.54
CA GLY A 56 1.53 1.92 -11.31
C GLY A 56 1.36 1.51 -9.84
N ALA A 57 1.86 2.29 -8.87
CA ALA A 57 1.81 1.93 -7.45
C ALA A 57 0.38 1.75 -6.92
N LEU A 58 -0.55 2.66 -7.28
CA LEU A 58 -1.93 2.57 -6.82
C LEU A 58 -2.65 1.33 -7.38
N ALA A 59 -2.50 1.05 -8.67
CA ALA A 59 -3.07 -0.15 -9.29
C ALA A 59 -2.51 -1.42 -8.64
N PHE A 60 -1.20 -1.46 -8.41
CA PHE A 60 -0.53 -2.55 -7.71
C PHE A 60 -1.08 -2.74 -6.28
N LEU A 61 -1.20 -1.67 -5.49
CA LEU A 61 -1.73 -1.72 -4.13
C LEU A 61 -3.17 -2.23 -4.12
N VAL A 62 -4.02 -1.83 -5.07
CA VAL A 62 -5.37 -2.41 -5.21
C VAL A 62 -5.31 -3.91 -5.53
N GLY A 63 -4.39 -4.33 -6.40
CA GLY A 63 -4.17 -5.74 -6.72
C GLY A 63 -3.80 -6.59 -5.48
N THR A 64 -3.05 -6.02 -4.53
CA THR A 64 -2.69 -6.73 -3.29
C THR A 64 -3.90 -7.11 -2.43
N LEU A 65 -5.03 -6.39 -2.56
CA LEU A 65 -6.26 -6.67 -1.79
C LEU A 65 -6.88 -8.03 -2.12
N THR A 66 -6.58 -8.57 -3.29
CA THR A 66 -7.07 -9.89 -3.74
C THR A 66 -5.97 -10.94 -3.85
N TYR A 67 -4.79 -10.65 -3.29
CA TYR A 67 -3.61 -11.49 -3.44
C TYR A 67 -3.82 -12.89 -2.87
N ARG A 68 -3.49 -13.92 -3.66
CA ARG A 68 -3.58 -15.33 -3.24
C ARG A 68 -2.21 -15.81 -2.77
N SER A 69 -2.02 -15.85 -1.45
CA SER A 69 -0.78 -16.37 -0.83
C SER A 69 -0.62 -17.86 -1.03
N GLN A 70 0.60 -18.31 -1.33
CA GLN A 70 0.95 -19.74 -1.38
C GLN A 70 0.97 -20.39 0.00
N THR A 71 1.10 -19.58 1.06
CA THR A 71 1.16 -20.04 2.46
C THR A 71 -0.16 -19.88 3.20
N ASN A 72 -1.25 -19.54 2.49
CA ASN A 72 -2.58 -19.25 3.07
C ASN A 72 -2.57 -18.17 4.15
N THR A 73 -1.63 -17.22 4.08
CA THR A 73 -1.61 -16.07 5.00
C THR A 73 -2.25 -14.85 4.36
N LEU A 74 -2.84 -13.98 5.18
CA LEU A 74 -3.46 -12.72 4.74
C LEU A 74 -2.46 -11.54 4.70
N ALA A 75 -1.18 -11.79 4.97
CA ALA A 75 -0.21 -10.74 5.26
C ALA A 75 -0.03 -9.71 4.13
N ILE A 76 -0.10 -10.14 2.87
CA ILE A 76 -0.02 -9.24 1.71
C ILE A 76 -1.27 -8.36 1.61
N ILE A 77 -2.45 -8.95 1.79
CA ILE A 77 -3.74 -8.23 1.77
C ILE A 77 -3.78 -7.19 2.90
N GLU A 78 -3.37 -7.60 4.11
CA GLU A 78 -3.38 -6.72 5.30
C GLU A 78 -2.39 -5.56 5.14
N SER A 79 -1.15 -5.85 4.71
CA SER A 79 -0.13 -4.80 4.55
C SER A 79 -0.51 -3.84 3.42
N GLY A 80 -0.96 -4.37 2.27
CA GLY A 80 -1.40 -3.57 1.13
C GLY A 80 -2.62 -2.71 1.43
N GLY A 81 -3.66 -3.30 2.05
CA GLY A 81 -4.83 -2.58 2.52
C GLY A 81 -4.50 -1.52 3.57
N GLY A 82 -3.56 -1.82 4.48
CA GLY A 82 -3.04 -0.88 5.46
C GLY A 82 -2.36 0.34 4.84
N ILE A 83 -1.54 0.13 3.81
CA ILE A 83 -0.94 1.22 3.02
C ILE A 83 -2.05 2.03 2.35
N LEU A 84 -2.96 1.37 1.64
CA LEU A 84 -4.03 2.01 0.88
C LEU A 84 -4.93 2.87 1.78
N ARG A 85 -5.27 2.37 2.98
CA ARG A 85 -5.99 3.11 4.01
C ARG A 85 -5.24 4.39 4.40
N ASN A 86 -3.93 4.31 4.62
CA ASN A 86 -3.14 5.45 5.06
C ASN A 86 -3.04 6.52 3.96
N VAL A 87 -2.87 6.13 2.69
CA VAL A 87 -2.79 7.07 1.55
C VAL A 87 -4.16 7.54 1.04
N SER A 88 -5.26 6.88 1.44
CA SER A 88 -6.62 7.17 0.98
C SER A 88 -7.02 8.64 1.15
N SER A 89 -6.51 9.33 2.17
CA SER A 89 -6.78 10.76 2.40
C SER A 89 -6.28 11.66 1.26
N LEU A 90 -5.17 11.28 0.60
CA LEU A 90 -4.66 11.99 -0.58
C LEU A 90 -5.37 11.55 -1.87
N ILE A 91 -5.70 10.26 -1.98
CA ILE A 91 -6.46 9.74 -3.12
C ILE A 91 -7.84 10.43 -3.17
N ALA A 92 -8.47 10.64 -2.01
CA ALA A 92 -9.79 11.26 -1.90
C ALA A 92 -9.85 12.68 -2.49
N THR A 93 -8.74 13.40 -2.65
CA THR A 93 -8.70 14.75 -3.23
C THR A 93 -8.18 14.81 -4.67
N ASN A 94 -7.79 13.68 -5.27
CA ASN A 94 -7.22 13.61 -6.62
C ASN A 94 -8.08 12.69 -7.54
N GLU A 95 -8.68 13.25 -8.59
CA GLU A 95 -9.57 12.48 -9.49
C GLU A 95 -8.84 11.40 -10.30
N ASP A 96 -7.61 11.66 -10.76
CA ASP A 96 -6.84 10.69 -11.53
C ASP A 96 -6.50 9.47 -10.67
N HIS A 97 -6.12 9.69 -9.41
CA HIS A 97 -5.93 8.60 -8.45
C HIS A 97 -7.21 7.83 -8.16
N ARG A 98 -8.36 8.53 -7.99
CA ARG A 98 -9.66 7.86 -7.82
C ARG A 98 -10.01 7.01 -9.02
N GLN A 99 -9.72 7.51 -10.22
CA GLN A 99 -9.99 6.80 -11.46
C GLN A 99 -9.21 5.49 -11.55
N ILE A 100 -7.92 5.49 -11.19
CA ILE A 100 -7.10 4.26 -11.11
C ILE A 100 -7.75 3.23 -10.16
N LEU A 101 -8.24 3.67 -8.99
CA LEU A 101 -8.92 2.77 -8.04
C LEU A 101 -10.21 2.19 -8.61
N ARG A 102 -10.99 2.97 -9.37
CA ARG A 102 -12.23 2.51 -10.02
C ARG A 102 -11.93 1.47 -11.09
N GLU A 103 -10.94 1.73 -11.95
CA GLU A 103 -10.52 0.81 -13.02
C GLU A 103 -10.02 -0.55 -12.49
N ASN A 104 -9.49 -0.56 -11.25
CA ASN A 104 -9.03 -1.76 -10.57
C ASN A 104 -10.07 -2.36 -9.59
N ASN A 105 -11.35 -1.98 -9.69
CA ASN A 105 -12.47 -2.50 -8.88
C ASN A 105 -12.29 -2.35 -7.35
N CYS A 106 -11.53 -1.34 -6.90
CA CYS A 106 -11.16 -1.19 -5.49
C CYS A 106 -12.37 -1.17 -4.54
N LEU A 107 -13.43 -0.43 -4.88
CA LEU A 107 -14.62 -0.31 -4.03
C LEU A 107 -15.34 -1.66 -3.86
N GLN A 108 -15.46 -2.44 -4.94
CA GLN A 108 -16.09 -3.76 -4.90
C GLN A 108 -15.32 -4.69 -3.96
N THR A 109 -13.99 -4.66 -4.03
CA THR A 109 -13.10 -5.45 -3.16
C THR A 109 -13.22 -5.02 -1.71
N LEU A 110 -13.20 -3.71 -1.41
CA LEU A 110 -13.36 -3.20 -0.05
C LEU A 110 -14.72 -3.59 0.55
N LEU A 111 -15.81 -3.53 -0.22
CA LEU A 111 -17.12 -4.01 0.23
C LEU A 111 -17.13 -5.51 0.56
N HIS A 112 -16.31 -6.31 -0.11
CA HIS A 112 -16.14 -7.71 0.22
C HIS A 112 -15.37 -7.90 1.54
N HIS A 113 -14.34 -7.08 1.77
CA HIS A 113 -13.54 -7.12 3.00
C HIS A 113 -14.34 -6.83 4.26
N LEU A 114 -15.42 -6.04 4.17
CA LEU A 114 -16.36 -5.83 5.30
C LEU A 114 -17.00 -7.12 5.82
N LYS A 115 -16.93 -8.23 5.08
CA LYS A 115 -17.43 -9.56 5.47
C LYS A 115 -16.34 -10.46 6.08
N SER A 116 -15.10 -10.00 6.12
CA SER A 116 -13.95 -10.76 6.60
C SER A 116 -13.96 -10.92 8.12
N HIS A 117 -13.38 -12.02 8.60
CA HIS A 117 -13.17 -12.28 10.02
C HIS A 117 -11.83 -11.70 10.54
N SER A 118 -10.98 -11.18 9.65
CA SER A 118 -9.71 -10.54 10.04
C SER A 118 -9.95 -9.08 10.43
N LEU A 119 -9.58 -8.73 11.67
CA LEU A 119 -9.68 -7.37 12.22
C LEU A 119 -8.72 -6.36 11.58
N THR A 120 -7.71 -6.87 10.87
CA THR A 120 -6.68 -6.09 10.19
C THR A 120 -6.97 -5.89 8.71
N MET A 121 -7.98 -6.57 8.17
CA MET A 121 -8.44 -6.38 6.80
C MET A 121 -9.24 -5.07 6.69
N VAL A 122 -8.87 -4.25 5.71
CA VAL A 122 -9.49 -2.94 5.43
C VAL A 122 -10.56 -3.06 4.38
#